data_AF-A0A2A6JTJ9-F1
#
_entry.id   AF-A0A2A6JTJ9-F1
#
_cell.length_a   1.000
_cell.length_b   1.000
_cell.length_c   1.000
_cell.angle_alpha   90.00
_cell.angle_beta   90.00
_cell.angle_gamma   90.00
#
_symmetry.space_group_name_H-M   'P 1'
#
loop_
_entity.id
_entity.type
_entity.pdbx_description
1 polymer ?
#
loop_
_entity_poly.entity_id
_entity_poly.type
_entity_poly.pdbx_seq_one_letter_code
_entity_poly.pdbx_strand_id
1 'polypeptide(L)' 'MEDEKPDKFAVAYGAQKLALTKVIQALVENASTSDPGIRDRIMASVEAYLATIEPKSELEQDFAERARASVAVLVRPPTS' A
#
# COMPACT_ATOMS: atom_id res chain seq x y z
N MET A 1 -15.19 -32.99 5.67
CA MET A 1 -14.37 -31.93 5.05
C MET A 1 -15.36 -31.07 4.31
N GLU A 2 -15.85 -30.01 4.95
CA GLU A 2 -16.68 -29.03 4.27
C GLU A 2 -15.77 -28.30 3.29
N ASP A 3 -16.09 -28.36 2.01
CA ASP A 3 -15.46 -27.53 0.98
C ASP A 3 -15.71 -26.07 1.35
N GLU A 4 -14.71 -25.44 1.96
CA GLU A 4 -14.68 -24.02 2.23
C GLU A 4 -14.64 -23.31 0.88
N LYS A 5 -15.83 -23.08 0.30
CA LYS A 5 -15.99 -22.35 -0.96
C LYS A 5 -15.26 -21.02 -0.78
N PRO A 6 -14.29 -20.69 -1.66
CA PRO A 6 -13.57 -19.44 -1.54
C PRO A 6 -14.58 -18.30 -1.52
N ASP A 7 -14.51 -17.48 -0.47
CA ASP A 7 -15.38 -16.33 -0.32
C ASP A 7 -15.21 -15.43 -1.55
N LYS A 8 -16.26 -15.35 -2.37
CA LYS A 8 -16.24 -14.56 -3.62
C LYS A 8 -15.92 -13.09 -3.33
N PHE A 9 -16.27 -12.58 -2.15
CA PHE A 9 -15.93 -11.22 -1.73
C PHE A 9 -14.41 -11.07 -1.52
N ALA A 10 -13.76 -12.06 -0.92
CA ALA A 10 -12.30 -12.07 -0.76
C ALA A 10 -11.56 -12.12 -2.10
N VAL A 11 -12.07 -12.89 -3.07
CA VAL A 11 -11.50 -12.97 -4.42
C VAL A 11 -11.65 -11.66 -5.18
N ALA A 12 -12.84 -11.05 -5.16
CA ALA A 12 -13.10 -9.77 -5.83
C ALA A 12 -12.24 -8.64 -5.22
N TYR A 13 -12.16 -8.58 -3.89
CA TYR A 13 -11.33 -7.60 -3.18
C TYR A 13 -9.84 -7.80 -3.48
N GLY A 14 -9.37 -9.04 -3.50
CA GLY A 14 -7.99 -9.39 -3.87
C GLY A 14 -7.64 -8.96 -5.30
N ALA A 15 -8.53 -9.20 -6.27
CA ALA A 15 -8.34 -8.79 -7.66
C ALA A 15 -8.28 -7.26 -7.81
N GLN A 16 -9.18 -6.53 -7.14
CA GLN A 16 -9.18 -5.07 -7.13
C GLN A 16 -7.88 -4.51 -6.52
N LYS A 17 -7.45 -5.06 -5.38
CA LYS A 17 -6.21 -4.66 -4.72
C LYS A 17 -4.99 -4.88 -5.63
N LEU A 18 -4.92 -6.02 -6.32
CA LEU A 18 -3.84 -6.30 -7.26
C LEU A 18 -3.83 -5.31 -8.42
N ALA A 19 -4.98 -5.05 -9.04
CA ALA A 19 -5.09 -4.10 -10.14
C ALA A 19 -4.62 -2.70 -9.73
N LEU A 20 -5.10 -2.18 -8.59
CA LEU A 20 -4.68 -0.89 -8.06
C LEU A 20 -3.19 -0.85 -7.76
N THR A 21 -2.65 -1.91 -7.15
CA THR A 21 -1.21 -2.02 -6.87
C THR A 21 -0.38 -1.88 -8.15
N LYS A 22 -0.78 -2.58 -9.22
CA LYS A 22 -0.05 -2.54 -10.50
C LYS A 22 -0.15 -1.19 -11.20
N VAL A 23 -1.33 -0.57 -11.19
CA VAL A 23 -1.51 0.78 -11.75
C VAL A 23 -0.64 1.79 -11.02
N ILE A 24 -0.66 1.80 -9.68
CA ILE A 24 0.14 2.74 -8.87
C ILE A 24 1.63 2.51 -9.10
N GLN A 25 2.12 1.26 -9.10
CA GLN A 25 3.52 0.96 -9.37
C GLN A 25 3.97 1.50 -10.73
N ALA A 26 3.17 1.32 -11.79
CA ALA A 26 3.48 1.84 -13.11
C ALA A 26 3.54 3.38 -13.15
N LEU A 27 2.64 4.05 -12.43
CA LEU A 27 2.64 5.52 -12.33
C LEU A 27 3.86 6.04 -11.55
N VAL A 28 4.21 5.40 -10.45
CA VAL A 28 5.39 5.74 -9.64
C VAL A 28 6.67 5.54 -10.45
N GLU A 29 6.76 4.45 -11.22
CA GLU A 29 7.90 4.18 -12.10
C GLU A 29 8.06 5.27 -13.16
N ASN A 30 6.97 5.58 -13.87
CA ASN A 30 6.97 6.63 -14.89
C ASN A 30 7.38 7.99 -14.30
N ALA A 31 6.82 8.36 -13.15
CA ALA A 31 7.15 9.63 -12.49
C ALA A 31 8.60 9.67 -12.00
N SER A 32 9.15 8.53 -11.56
CA SER A 32 10.53 8.41 -11.09
C SER A 32 11.58 8.75 -12.16
N THR A 33 11.22 8.70 -13.45
CA THR A 33 12.11 9.10 -14.55
C THR A 33 12.36 10.62 -14.55
N SER A 34 11.35 11.42 -14.23
CA SER A 34 11.46 12.88 -14.15
C SER A 34 11.74 13.40 -12.73
N ASP A 35 11.42 12.60 -11.71
CA ASP A 35 11.57 12.94 -10.31
C ASP A 35 12.08 11.73 -9.51
N PRO A 36 13.41 11.54 -9.43
CA PRO A 36 14.01 10.42 -8.72
C PRO A 36 13.63 10.34 -7.23
N GLY A 37 13.21 11.45 -6.61
CA GLY A 37 12.83 11.52 -5.21
C GLY A 37 11.35 11.21 -4.92
N ILE A 38 10.53 10.91 -5.94
CA ILE A 38 9.09 10.77 -5.75
C ILE A 38 8.72 9.67 -4.75
N ARG A 39 9.45 8.56 -4.75
CA ARG A 39 9.21 7.42 -3.86
C ARG A 39 9.36 7.82 -2.39
N ASP A 40 10.43 8.55 -2.08
CA ASP A 40 10.69 9.05 -0.72
C ASP A 40 9.65 10.10 -0.31
N ARG A 41 9.22 10.97 -1.23
CA ARG A 41 8.17 11.96 -0.95
C ARG A 41 6.82 11.31 -0.66
N ILE A 42 6.46 10.25 -1.39
CA ILE A 42 5.25 9.47 -1.11
C ILE A 42 5.34 8.84 0.29
N MET A 43 6.46 8.21 0.62
CA MET A 43 6.69 7.62 1.94
C MET A 43 6.58 8.67 3.06
N ALA A 44 7.26 9.81 2.88
CA ALA A 44 7.25 10.91 3.84
C ALA A 44 5.85 11.51 4.02
N SER A 45 5.05 11.60 2.95
CA SER A 45 3.67 12.08 3.04
C SER A 45 2.79 11.13 3.88
N VAL A 46 3.01 9.82 3.79
CA VAL A 46 2.29 8.85 4.64
C VAL A 46 2.74 8.97 6.09
N GLU A 47 4.04 9.03 6.35
CA GLU A 47 4.53 9.20 7.73
C GLU A 47 4.08 10.52 8.36
N ALA A 48 4.04 11.61 7.58
CA ALA A 48 3.52 12.90 8.05
C ALA A 48 2.05 12.79 8.46
N TYR A 49 1.23 12.05 7.71
CA TYR A 49 -0.16 11.76 8.10
C TYR A 49 -0.23 10.89 9.35
N LEU A 50 0.53 9.80 9.42
CA LEU A 50 0.54 8.90 10.58
C LEU A 50 0.99 9.62 11.86
N ALA A 51 1.89 10.60 11.77
CA ALA A 51 2.30 11.41 12.90
C ALA A 51 1.16 12.30 13.48
N THR A 52 0.10 12.56 12.71
CA THR A 52 -1.10 13.26 13.20
C THR A 52 -2.03 12.36 14.00
N ILE A 53 -1.87 11.03 13.86
CA ILE A 53 -2.62 10.04 14.62
C ILE A 53 -1.81 9.78 15.88
N GLU A 54 -2.16 10.43 17.00
CA GLU A 54 -1.60 10.04 18.30
C GLU A 54 -2.04 8.60 18.59
N PRO A 55 -1.14 7.59 18.62
CA PRO A 55 -1.54 6.20 18.76
C PRO A 55 -1.90 5.94 20.24
N LYS A 56 -3.18 6.15 20.57
CA LYS A 56 -3.74 5.95 21.91
C LYS A 56 -4.32 4.55 22.09
N SER A 57 -4.46 3.81 20.99
CA SER A 57 -5.00 2.46 20.96
C SER A 57 -4.15 1.50 20.11
N GLU A 58 -4.24 0.20 20.40
CA GLU A 58 -3.62 -0.85 19.58
C GLU A 58 -4.15 -0.83 18.13
N LEU A 59 -5.41 -0.42 17.93
CA LEU A 59 -6.01 -0.31 16.61
C LEU A 59 -5.32 0.76 15.74
N GLU A 60 -4.97 1.91 16.33
CA GLU A 60 -4.26 2.98 15.63
C GLU A 60 -2.82 2.58 15.30
N GLN A 61 -2.19 1.78 16.16
CA GLN A 61 -0.86 1.21 15.91
C GLN A 61 -0.90 0.21 14.75
N ASP A 62 -1.84 -0.76 14.76
CA ASP A 62 -2.03 -1.72 13.67
C ASP A 62 -2.37 -1.01 12.35
N PHE A 63 -3.21 0.03 12.39
CA PHE A 63 -3.49 0.86 11.22
C PHE A 63 -2.21 1.50 10.66
N ALA A 64 -1.38 2.12 11.50
CA ALA A 64 -0.15 2.77 11.09
C ALA A 64 0.84 1.76 10.47
N GLU A 65 1.01 0.59 11.09
CA GLU A 65 1.86 -0.48 10.56
C GLU A 65 1.37 -1.00 9.21
N ARG A 66 0.07 -1.24 9.06
CA ARG A 66 -0.53 -1.68 7.78
C ARG A 66 -0.42 -0.61 6.70
N ALA A 67 -0.56 0.67 7.06
CA ALA A 67 -0.38 1.78 6.13
C ALA A 67 1.07 1.83 5.61
N ARG A 68 2.06 1.72 6.50
CA ARG A 68 3.49 1.64 6.14
C ARG A 68 3.80 0.46 5.23
N ALA A 69 3.35 -0.74 5.61
CA ALA A 69 3.56 -1.94 4.81
C ALA A 69 2.92 -1.80 3.41
N SER A 70 1.73 -1.20 3.35
CA SER A 70 1.02 -0.99 2.08
C SER A 70 1.75 0.00 1.18
N VAL A 71 2.14 1.19 1.68
CA VAL A 71 2.87 2.17 0.87
C VAL A 71 4.23 1.63 0.41
N ALA A 72 4.93 0.87 1.25
CA ALA A 72 6.19 0.22 0.88
C ALA A 72 6.05 -0.75 -0.32
N VAL A 73 4.91 -1.45 -0.43
CA VAL A 73 4.62 -2.29 -1.60
C VAL A 73 4.33 -1.44 -2.84
N LEU A 74 3.60 -0.33 -2.69
CA LEU A 74 3.19 0.53 -3.80
C LEU A 74 4.36 1.29 -4.43
N VAL A 75 5.33 1.72 -3.62
CA VAL A 75 6.49 2.49 -4.12
C VAL A 75 7.70 1.62 -4.49
N ARG A 76 7.62 0.30 -4.25
CA ARG A 76 8.71 -0.63 -4.54
C ARG A 76 9.07 -0.56 -6.03
N PRO A 77 10.37 -0.43 -6.38
CA PRO A 77 10.81 -0.57 -7.75
C PRO A 77 10.36 -1.91 -8.34
N PRO A 78 10.05 -1.99 -9.64
CA PRO A 78 9.86 -3.29 -10.28
C PRO A 78 11.12 -4.14 -10.06
N THR A 79 10.95 -5.37 -9.59
CA THR A 79 12.04 -6.34 -9.60
C THR A 79 12.36 -6.65 -11.06
N SER A 80 13.54 -6.21 -11.52
CA SER A 80 14.09 -6.52 -12.84
C SER A 80 14.14 -8.01 -13.13
#